data_AF-A0A1I8A6X2-F1
#
_entry.id   AF-A0A1I8A6X2-F1
#
_cell.length_a   1.000
_cell.length_b   1.000
_cell.length_c   1.000
_cell.angle_alpha   90.00
_cell.angle_beta   90.00
_cell.angle_gamma   90.00
#
_symmetry.space_group_name_H-M   'P 1'
#
loop_
_entity.id
_entity.type
_entity.pdbx_description
1 polymer ?
#
loop_
_entity_poly.entity_id
_entity_poly.type
_entity_poly.pdbx_seq_one_letter_code
_entity_poly.pdbx_strand_id
1 'polypeptide(L)'
;MRTFAANAHRFRWIVAIFAWISAVAAIPHRGNEPWSLILCKFSDTRGFEPRTRQWFVEWFIGTGQDTILRYFHDASNGVYTIEGSTVHGWFDLPYSRADVMRLALSDQQLQSSSEKSFAFFDKAKELCVTYAEQQGAALYKQKITVINAEHTAVYGKKHGVLLTPRLIFSSVLSHEMVHSFFIGHSYSDRPIKVFPYSSLGEYDDRYDLMSTANALMHPSPYGLSGPGLNGPHLDYLGWLPMDRVLYFGRDGRQNYTLRLSSLSIPHNKTNGWLLVNIPYDRDDPNNVYTVELRTPFNLDQGVAQAGVVIHKVQRVSDSYYSMVVTHSREFYELTEGTEWVHFLGLDIDGRYQSIKVSVVKMYAKKHAADVRITSTFNPANCQSTEVPKFIDENVYSVEKICKGKSNVNNDITDTEVALQLQRNTFFARQFTFGLNACQLGKVWRAADPYDYICVDPARASHVREDNQKDILRKSENSEDGCRLPFVNRNAFNNDDVCVTVNERNRIEVENSQSNTYLRHFSFFNGADSVVM
;
A
#
# COMPACT_ATOMS: atom_id res chain seq x y z
N MET A 1 -18.29 39.49 -68.71
CA MET A 1 -19.60 40.15 -68.58
C MET A 1 -20.45 39.33 -67.62
N ARG A 2 -20.78 39.92 -66.46
CA ARG A 2 -21.95 39.69 -65.57
C ARG A 2 -22.23 38.26 -65.03
N THR A 3 -21.86 38.00 -63.75
CA THR A 3 -22.72 37.92 -62.52
C THR A 3 -23.55 36.62 -62.43
N PHE A 4 -23.48 35.80 -61.37
CA PHE A 4 -24.04 36.06 -60.03
C PHE A 4 -23.42 35.19 -58.92
N ALA A 5 -23.51 35.70 -57.69
CA ALA A 5 -22.92 35.21 -56.45
C ALA A 5 -23.72 34.08 -55.76
N ALA A 6 -23.04 33.31 -54.91
CA ALA A 6 -23.64 32.66 -53.74
C ALA A 6 -22.61 32.58 -52.60
N ASN A 7 -22.91 33.31 -51.51
CA ASN A 7 -22.23 33.27 -50.23
C ASN A 7 -22.35 31.89 -49.57
N ALA A 8 -21.24 31.36 -49.07
CA ALA A 8 -21.26 30.26 -48.10
C ALA A 8 -20.32 30.62 -46.94
N HIS A 9 -20.92 31.16 -45.86
CA HIS A 9 -20.28 31.22 -44.55
C HIS A 9 -20.07 29.78 -44.04
N ARG A 10 -18.82 29.37 -43.82
CA ARG A 10 -18.50 28.19 -42.99
C ARG A 10 -17.87 28.64 -41.68
N PHE A 11 -18.67 28.53 -40.63
CA PHE A 11 -18.28 28.55 -39.23
C PHE A 11 -17.13 27.55 -38.99
N ARG A 12 -15.98 28.04 -38.52
CA ARG A 12 -14.91 27.19 -37.96
C ARG A 12 -15.28 26.89 -36.51
N TRP A 13 -15.73 25.66 -36.26
CA TRP A 13 -15.83 25.11 -34.90
C TRP A 13 -14.42 24.81 -34.40
N ILE A 14 -13.97 25.57 -33.40
CA ILE A 14 -12.80 25.19 -32.59
C ILE A 14 -13.28 24.09 -31.65
N VAL A 15 -12.97 22.84 -31.99
CA VAL A 15 -13.15 21.71 -31.06
C VAL A 15 -12.05 21.83 -30.02
N ALA A 16 -12.40 22.26 -28.81
CA ALA A 16 -11.54 22.12 -27.64
C ALA A 16 -11.39 20.61 -27.37
N ILE A 17 -10.22 20.06 -27.69
CA ILE A 17 -9.85 18.70 -27.30
C ILE A 17 -9.60 18.75 -25.79
N PHE A 18 -10.62 18.42 -25.01
CA PHE A 18 -10.42 18.02 -23.62
C PHE A 18 -9.73 16.66 -23.67
N ALA A 19 -8.41 16.64 -23.50
CA ALA A 19 -7.69 15.42 -23.20
C ALA A 19 -8.14 14.97 -21.81
N TRP A 20 -9.03 13.98 -21.76
CA TRP A 20 -9.30 13.24 -20.54
C TRP A 20 -8.04 12.46 -20.22
N ILE A 21 -7.17 13.04 -19.39
CA ILE A 21 -6.09 12.28 -18.76
C ILE A 21 -6.80 11.31 -17.82
N SER A 22 -6.85 10.04 -18.22
CA SER A 22 -7.28 8.96 -17.34
C SER A 22 -6.41 9.02 -16.09
N ALA A 23 -6.99 9.40 -14.95
CA ALA A 23 -6.32 9.33 -13.67
C ALA A 23 -5.92 7.86 -13.44
N VAL A 24 -4.62 7.58 -13.55
CA VAL A 24 -4.07 6.31 -13.05
C VAL A 24 -4.36 6.32 -11.56
N ALA A 25 -5.04 5.28 -11.05
CA ALA A 25 -5.23 5.13 -9.61
C ALA A 25 -3.84 5.09 -8.98
N ALA A 26 -3.53 6.13 -8.23
CA ALA A 26 -2.23 6.36 -7.62
C ALA A 26 -2.20 5.69 -6.25
N ILE A 27 -1.04 5.18 -5.89
CA ILE A 27 -0.71 4.88 -4.50
C ILE A 27 0.08 6.09 -4.01
N PRO A 28 -0.25 6.72 -2.87
CA PRO A 28 -1.22 6.28 -1.85
C PRO A 28 -2.70 6.24 -2.26
N HIS A 29 -3.38 5.19 -1.79
CA HIS A 29 -4.75 4.89 -2.20
C HIS A 29 -5.75 5.46 -1.20
N ARG A 30 -6.45 6.53 -1.60
CA ARG A 30 -7.39 7.26 -0.75
C ARG A 30 -8.68 7.59 -1.52
N GLY A 31 -9.81 7.48 -0.84
CA GLY A 31 -11.12 7.87 -1.38
C GLY A 31 -12.17 6.75 -1.32
N ASN A 32 -13.24 6.91 -2.10
CA ASN A 32 -14.27 5.90 -2.26
C ASN A 32 -14.11 5.20 -3.62
N GLU A 33 -13.94 3.88 -3.59
CA GLU A 33 -13.90 3.04 -4.79
C GLU A 33 -14.99 1.97 -4.67
N PRO A 34 -16.22 2.20 -5.18
CA PRO A 34 -17.27 1.19 -5.16
C PRO A 34 -16.96 -0.01 -6.05
N TRP A 35 -17.39 -1.19 -5.62
CA TRP A 35 -17.20 -2.48 -6.26
C TRP A 35 -18.55 -3.13 -6.62
N SER A 36 -18.55 -3.96 -7.65
CA SER A 36 -19.69 -4.82 -7.99
C SER A 36 -19.38 -6.28 -7.66
N LEU A 37 -20.17 -6.88 -6.75
CA LEU A 37 -20.13 -8.31 -6.45
C LEU A 37 -21.19 -9.04 -7.27
N ILE A 38 -20.78 -9.99 -8.09
CA ILE A 38 -21.59 -10.66 -9.11
C ILE A 38 -21.63 -12.15 -8.79
N LEU A 39 -22.82 -12.71 -8.63
CA LEU A 39 -23.02 -14.10 -8.28
C LEU A 39 -23.39 -14.88 -9.55
N CYS A 40 -22.69 -15.98 -9.86
CA CYS A 40 -22.94 -16.75 -11.09
C CYS A 40 -22.96 -18.25 -10.85
N LYS A 41 -23.89 -18.94 -11.53
CA LYS A 41 -24.05 -20.40 -11.46
C LYS A 41 -23.82 -21.01 -12.83
N PHE A 42 -23.05 -22.10 -12.89
CA PHE A 42 -22.90 -22.85 -14.13
C PHE A 42 -24.15 -23.66 -14.46
N SER A 43 -24.35 -23.99 -15.73
CA SER A 43 -25.52 -24.74 -16.19
C SER A 43 -25.64 -26.13 -15.57
N ASP A 44 -24.50 -26.78 -15.27
CA ASP A 44 -24.42 -28.09 -14.62
C ASP A 44 -24.55 -28.03 -13.08
N THR A 45 -24.59 -26.83 -12.49
CA THR A 45 -24.69 -26.63 -11.04
C THR A 45 -25.80 -25.66 -10.62
N ARG A 46 -26.74 -25.30 -11.51
CA ARG A 46 -27.77 -24.25 -11.29
C ARG A 46 -28.60 -24.40 -10.01
N GLY A 47 -28.80 -25.63 -9.56
CA GLY A 47 -29.58 -25.94 -8.35
C GLY A 47 -28.87 -25.65 -7.03
N PHE A 48 -27.62 -25.19 -7.05
CA PHE A 48 -26.82 -24.95 -5.85
C PHE A 48 -26.40 -23.48 -5.71
N GLU A 49 -26.76 -22.88 -4.58
CA GLU A 49 -26.33 -21.57 -4.13
C GLU A 49 -25.66 -21.73 -2.76
N PRO A 50 -24.33 -21.51 -2.64
CA PRO A 50 -23.63 -21.64 -1.36
C PRO A 50 -24.21 -20.77 -0.24
N ARG A 51 -24.70 -19.57 -0.62
CA ARG A 51 -25.31 -18.55 0.22
C ARG A 51 -26.34 -17.77 -0.59
N THR A 52 -27.33 -17.19 0.08
CA THR A 52 -28.33 -16.33 -0.57
C THR A 52 -27.70 -15.00 -0.98
N ARG A 53 -28.28 -14.32 -1.98
CA ARG A 53 -27.85 -12.95 -2.35
C ARG A 53 -27.88 -12.00 -1.15
N GLN A 54 -28.91 -12.10 -0.31
CA GLN A 54 -29.06 -11.25 0.87
C GLN A 54 -27.89 -11.43 1.86
N TRP A 55 -27.43 -12.66 2.05
CA TRP A 55 -26.24 -12.93 2.87
C TRP A 55 -24.99 -12.22 2.33
N PHE A 56 -24.80 -12.18 0.99
CA PHE A 56 -23.69 -11.44 0.39
C PHE A 56 -23.84 -9.91 0.55
N VAL A 57 -25.07 -9.39 0.52
CA VAL A 57 -25.32 -7.96 0.80
C VAL A 57 -24.88 -7.62 2.23
N GLU A 58 -25.29 -8.44 3.20
CA GLU A 58 -24.94 -8.27 4.61
C GLU A 58 -23.44 -8.41 4.86
N TRP A 59 -22.80 -9.41 4.24
CA TRP A 59 -21.36 -9.64 4.35
C TRP A 59 -20.52 -8.54 3.70
N PHE A 60 -20.91 -8.09 2.50
CA PHE A 60 -20.08 -7.19 1.71
C PHE A 60 -20.19 -5.74 2.16
N ILE A 61 -21.42 -5.23 2.28
CA ILE A 61 -21.72 -3.81 2.52
C ILE A 61 -22.65 -3.58 3.72
N GLY A 62 -22.92 -4.61 4.52
CA GLY A 62 -23.73 -4.48 5.72
C GLY A 62 -23.03 -3.69 6.83
N THR A 63 -23.80 -3.31 7.84
CA THR A 63 -23.33 -2.52 9.00
C THR A 63 -22.81 -3.39 10.15
N GLY A 64 -22.77 -4.72 9.97
CA GLY A 64 -22.28 -5.65 10.97
C GLY A 64 -20.77 -5.55 11.21
N GLN A 65 -20.28 -6.24 12.24
CA GLN A 65 -18.83 -6.46 12.41
C GLN A 65 -18.31 -7.42 11.33
N ASP A 66 -17.01 -7.31 11.03
CA ASP A 66 -16.29 -8.17 10.07
C ASP A 66 -16.89 -8.21 8.64
N THR A 67 -17.70 -7.22 8.27
CA THR A 67 -18.08 -7.00 6.87
C THR A 67 -16.88 -6.51 6.08
N ILE A 68 -16.89 -6.72 4.76
CA ILE A 68 -15.77 -6.29 3.91
C ILE A 68 -15.65 -4.77 3.88
N LEU A 69 -16.78 -4.05 3.84
CA LEU A 69 -16.79 -2.60 4.00
C LEU A 69 -16.13 -2.17 5.30
N ARG A 70 -16.45 -2.84 6.42
CA ARG A 70 -15.86 -2.54 7.73
C ARG A 70 -14.36 -2.85 7.77
N TYR A 71 -13.93 -3.94 7.14
CA TYR A 71 -12.51 -4.29 7.03
C TYR A 71 -11.69 -3.14 6.43
N PHE A 72 -12.11 -2.64 5.26
CA PHE A 72 -11.38 -1.56 4.58
C PHE A 72 -11.44 -0.23 5.34
N HIS A 73 -12.57 0.08 5.95
CA HIS A 73 -12.68 1.23 6.84
C HIS A 73 -11.67 1.13 7.99
N ASP A 74 -11.60 -0.02 8.66
CA ASP A 74 -10.79 -0.20 9.85
C ASP A 74 -9.29 -0.32 9.54
N ALA A 75 -8.92 -1.04 8.47
CA ALA A 75 -7.53 -1.16 8.04
C ALA A 75 -6.97 0.19 7.56
N SER A 76 -7.78 0.99 6.87
CA SER A 76 -7.37 2.30 6.34
C SER A 76 -7.60 3.45 7.33
N ASN A 77 -8.19 3.20 8.49
CA ASN A 77 -8.63 4.25 9.42
C ASN A 77 -9.56 5.29 8.77
N GLY A 78 -10.42 4.84 7.86
CA GLY A 78 -11.43 5.63 7.18
C GLY A 78 -10.93 6.45 5.99
N VAL A 79 -9.66 6.31 5.58
CA VAL A 79 -9.14 7.04 4.40
C VAL A 79 -9.54 6.38 3.08
N TYR A 80 -9.86 5.09 3.12
CA TYR A 80 -10.37 4.32 1.98
C TYR A 80 -11.68 3.64 2.35
N THR A 81 -12.65 3.67 1.42
CA THR A 81 -13.95 3.02 1.58
C THR A 81 -14.44 2.44 0.27
N ILE A 82 -15.36 1.49 0.38
CA ILE A 82 -16.08 0.86 -0.74
C ILE A 82 -17.59 1.14 -0.63
N GLU A 83 -17.98 2.22 0.04
CA GLU A 83 -19.38 2.63 0.19
C GLU A 83 -20.08 2.82 -1.16
N GLY A 84 -21.33 2.38 -1.26
CA GLY A 84 -22.08 2.39 -2.52
C GLY A 84 -21.76 1.21 -3.44
N SER A 85 -20.92 0.27 -3.01
CA SER A 85 -20.76 -1.04 -3.66
C SER A 85 -22.08 -1.78 -3.78
N THR A 86 -22.20 -2.65 -4.77
CA THR A 86 -23.47 -3.34 -5.11
C THR A 86 -23.29 -4.84 -5.20
N VAL A 87 -24.34 -5.58 -4.83
CA VAL A 87 -24.40 -7.04 -4.98
C VAL A 87 -25.48 -7.40 -5.99
N HIS A 88 -25.08 -8.08 -7.06
CA HIS A 88 -25.95 -8.56 -8.13
C HIS A 88 -26.34 -10.02 -7.89
N GLY A 89 -27.47 -10.44 -8.46
CA GLY A 89 -28.08 -11.75 -8.18
C GLY A 89 -27.32 -12.94 -8.76
N TRP A 90 -27.77 -14.15 -8.43
CA TRP A 90 -27.26 -15.40 -8.98
C TRP A 90 -27.69 -15.56 -10.44
N PHE A 91 -26.82 -15.17 -11.37
CA PHE A 91 -27.05 -15.33 -12.79
C PHE A 91 -26.81 -16.78 -13.23
N ASP A 92 -27.80 -17.36 -13.92
CA ASP A 92 -27.68 -18.69 -14.52
C ASP A 92 -26.92 -18.61 -15.84
N LEU A 93 -25.62 -18.94 -15.81
CA LEU A 93 -24.82 -18.99 -17.02
C LEU A 93 -25.34 -20.10 -17.96
N PRO A 94 -25.32 -19.89 -19.28
CA PRO A 94 -25.68 -20.92 -20.25
C PRO A 94 -24.58 -21.99 -20.40
N TYR A 95 -23.42 -21.79 -19.77
CA TYR A 95 -22.24 -22.65 -19.89
C TYR A 95 -22.12 -23.61 -18.72
N SER A 96 -21.79 -24.86 -19.00
CA SER A 96 -21.31 -25.80 -17.99
C SER A 96 -19.85 -25.52 -17.67
N ARG A 97 -19.35 -26.07 -16.55
CA ARG A 97 -17.91 -26.01 -16.24
C ARG A 97 -17.04 -26.60 -17.34
N ALA A 98 -17.49 -27.70 -17.97
CA ALA A 98 -16.78 -28.30 -19.10
C ALA A 98 -16.73 -27.38 -20.32
N ASP A 99 -17.78 -26.59 -20.57
CA ASP A 99 -17.79 -25.59 -21.64
C ASP A 99 -16.80 -24.47 -21.36
N VAL A 100 -16.81 -23.94 -20.13
CA VAL A 100 -15.90 -22.86 -19.69
C VAL A 100 -14.45 -23.31 -19.82
N MET A 101 -14.13 -24.55 -19.43
CA MET A 101 -12.79 -25.12 -19.60
C MET A 101 -12.38 -25.18 -21.08
N ARG A 102 -13.28 -25.62 -21.98
CA ARG A 102 -12.99 -25.64 -23.43
C ARG A 102 -12.79 -24.23 -24.00
N LEU A 103 -13.58 -23.26 -23.56
CA LEU A 103 -13.41 -21.85 -23.94
C LEU A 103 -12.09 -21.28 -23.43
N ALA A 104 -11.69 -21.59 -22.19
CA ALA A 104 -10.41 -21.16 -21.63
C ALA A 104 -9.21 -21.77 -22.38
N LEU A 105 -9.29 -23.05 -22.76
CA LEU A 105 -8.24 -23.73 -23.52
C LEU A 105 -8.12 -23.27 -24.98
N SER A 106 -9.21 -22.74 -25.56
CA SER A 106 -9.21 -22.20 -26.92
C SER A 106 -8.88 -20.71 -27.00
N ASP A 107 -8.85 -20.02 -25.87
CA ASP A 107 -8.45 -18.61 -25.79
C ASP A 107 -6.93 -18.47 -25.85
N GLN A 108 -6.41 -18.07 -27.01
CA GLN A 108 -4.97 -17.93 -27.23
C GLN A 108 -4.33 -16.90 -26.29
N GLN A 109 -5.05 -15.84 -25.92
CA GLN A 109 -4.51 -14.83 -25.00
C GLN A 109 -4.28 -15.44 -23.61
N LEU A 110 -5.29 -16.15 -23.08
CA LEU A 110 -5.16 -16.84 -21.80
C LEU A 110 -4.09 -17.93 -21.82
N GLN A 111 -3.98 -18.68 -22.92
CA GLN A 111 -2.97 -19.75 -23.04
C GLN A 111 -1.54 -19.24 -23.25
N SER A 112 -1.38 -18.03 -23.81
CA SER A 112 -0.08 -17.38 -23.97
C SER A 112 0.43 -16.66 -22.71
N SER A 113 -0.44 -16.50 -21.70
CA SER A 113 -0.12 -15.81 -20.45
C SER A 113 0.80 -16.61 -19.54
N SER A 114 1.63 -15.93 -18.75
CA SER A 114 2.39 -16.53 -17.63
C SER A 114 1.46 -17.14 -16.56
N GLU A 115 0.21 -16.68 -16.50
CA GLU A 115 -0.82 -17.11 -15.55
C GLU A 115 -1.78 -18.17 -16.13
N LYS A 116 -1.39 -18.89 -17.20
CA LYS A 116 -2.27 -19.87 -17.90
C LYS A 116 -2.94 -20.91 -16.99
N SER A 117 -2.35 -21.22 -15.83
CA SER A 117 -2.94 -22.11 -14.82
C SER A 117 -4.28 -21.60 -14.27
N PHE A 118 -4.52 -20.29 -14.36
CA PHE A 118 -5.76 -19.63 -13.93
C PHE A 118 -6.74 -19.35 -15.06
N ALA A 119 -6.45 -19.79 -16.30
CA ALA A 119 -7.26 -19.50 -17.49
C ALA A 119 -8.75 -19.87 -17.33
N PHE A 120 -9.05 -20.98 -16.66
CA PHE A 120 -10.44 -21.36 -16.36
C PHE A 120 -11.16 -20.26 -15.53
N PHE A 121 -10.51 -19.76 -14.48
CA PHE A 121 -11.07 -18.77 -13.57
C PHE A 121 -11.19 -17.39 -14.23
N ASP A 122 -10.19 -17.00 -15.05
CA ASP A 122 -10.29 -15.77 -15.83
C ASP A 122 -11.43 -15.82 -16.84
N LYS A 123 -11.61 -16.96 -17.53
CA LYS A 123 -12.74 -17.14 -18.44
C LYS A 123 -14.08 -17.16 -17.69
N ALA A 124 -14.14 -17.77 -16.50
CA ALA A 124 -15.34 -17.76 -15.67
C ALA A 124 -15.73 -16.33 -15.22
N LYS A 125 -14.75 -15.51 -14.79
CA LYS A 125 -14.96 -14.09 -14.48
C LYS A 125 -15.50 -13.33 -15.69
N GLU A 126 -14.84 -13.47 -16.84
CA GLU A 126 -15.24 -12.81 -18.09
C GLU A 126 -16.70 -13.13 -18.47
N LEU A 127 -17.06 -14.42 -18.48
CA LEU A 127 -18.41 -14.86 -18.84
C LEU A 127 -19.46 -14.37 -17.83
N CYS A 128 -19.14 -14.40 -16.53
CA CYS A 128 -20.04 -13.93 -15.49
C CYS A 128 -20.32 -12.43 -15.60
N VAL A 129 -19.26 -11.62 -15.75
CA VAL A 129 -19.36 -10.16 -15.92
C VAL A 129 -20.16 -9.83 -17.18
N THR A 130 -19.80 -10.41 -18.32
CA THR A 130 -20.46 -10.16 -19.60
C THR A 130 -21.94 -10.51 -19.54
N TYR A 131 -22.28 -11.66 -18.94
CA TYR A 131 -23.67 -12.09 -18.83
C TYR A 131 -24.47 -11.19 -17.89
N ALA A 132 -23.88 -10.75 -16.76
CA ALA A 132 -24.55 -9.80 -15.86
C ALA A 132 -24.87 -8.46 -16.56
N GLU A 133 -23.95 -7.92 -17.35
CA GLU A 133 -24.16 -6.70 -18.15
C GLU A 133 -25.26 -6.89 -19.20
N GLN A 134 -25.29 -8.05 -19.88
CA GLN A 134 -26.35 -8.40 -20.83
C GLN A 134 -27.74 -8.49 -20.16
N GLN A 135 -27.79 -8.88 -18.89
CA GLN A 135 -29.01 -8.88 -18.08
C GLN A 135 -29.33 -7.50 -17.48
N GLY A 136 -28.59 -6.45 -17.86
CA GLY A 136 -28.85 -5.07 -17.46
C GLY A 136 -28.20 -4.63 -16.15
N ALA A 137 -27.25 -5.38 -15.61
CA ALA A 137 -26.50 -4.95 -14.42
C ALA A 137 -25.56 -3.79 -14.77
N ALA A 138 -25.68 -2.67 -14.06
CA ALA A 138 -24.69 -1.60 -14.09
C ALA A 138 -23.54 -1.96 -13.14
N LEU A 139 -22.38 -2.26 -13.70
CA LEU A 139 -21.21 -2.71 -12.95
C LEU A 139 -20.17 -1.61 -12.78
N TYR A 140 -19.54 -1.55 -11.62
CA TYR A 140 -18.39 -0.68 -11.37
C TYR A 140 -17.13 -1.21 -12.08
N LYS A 141 -16.08 -0.38 -12.10
CA LYS A 141 -14.78 -0.75 -12.65
C LYS A 141 -14.23 -1.98 -11.93
N GLN A 142 -14.22 -1.94 -10.60
CA GLN A 142 -13.78 -3.06 -9.75
C GLN A 142 -14.89 -4.08 -9.55
N LYS A 143 -14.53 -5.36 -9.66
CA LYS A 143 -15.49 -6.46 -9.72
C LYS A 143 -15.03 -7.63 -8.85
N ILE A 144 -15.99 -8.28 -8.21
CA ILE A 144 -15.84 -9.55 -7.51
C ILE A 144 -16.83 -10.52 -8.13
N THR A 145 -16.35 -11.65 -8.62
CA THR A 145 -17.17 -12.75 -9.12
C THR A 145 -17.23 -13.86 -8.08
N VAL A 146 -18.42 -14.33 -7.76
CA VAL A 146 -18.58 -15.56 -6.97
C VAL A 146 -19.21 -16.62 -7.85
N ILE A 147 -18.51 -17.73 -8.03
CA ILE A 147 -19.04 -18.91 -8.71
C ILE A 147 -19.45 -19.98 -7.71
N ASN A 148 -20.46 -20.76 -8.04
CA ASN A 148 -21.03 -21.78 -7.15
C ASN A 148 -20.29 -23.14 -7.20
N ALA A 149 -19.10 -23.20 -7.77
CA ALA A 149 -18.32 -24.42 -7.93
C ALA A 149 -16.82 -24.13 -7.79
N GLU A 150 -16.00 -25.19 -7.84
CA GLU A 150 -14.54 -25.15 -7.69
C GLU A 150 -14.05 -24.74 -6.28
N HIS A 151 -12.73 -24.68 -6.11
CA HIS A 151 -12.06 -24.56 -4.80
C HIS A 151 -10.85 -23.60 -4.85
N THR A 152 -11.03 -22.40 -5.42
CA THR A 152 -9.99 -21.37 -5.48
C THR A 152 -10.51 -19.98 -5.08
N ALA A 153 -9.57 -19.08 -4.82
CA ALA A 153 -9.79 -17.64 -4.80
C ALA A 153 -8.62 -17.03 -5.55
N VAL A 154 -8.88 -16.04 -6.40
CA VAL A 154 -7.85 -15.46 -7.23
C VAL A 154 -8.23 -14.06 -7.70
N TYR A 155 -7.30 -13.13 -7.55
CA TYR A 155 -7.31 -11.84 -8.22
C TYR A 155 -6.73 -11.95 -9.63
N GLY A 156 -7.33 -11.25 -10.59
CA GLY A 156 -6.72 -11.05 -11.91
C GLY A 156 -6.95 -9.64 -12.42
N LYS A 157 -5.94 -9.08 -13.09
CA LYS A 157 -5.89 -7.65 -13.49
C LYS A 157 -7.08 -7.18 -14.31
N LYS A 158 -7.62 -8.03 -15.20
CA LYS A 158 -8.67 -7.65 -16.16
C LYS A 158 -10.08 -7.72 -15.59
N HIS A 159 -10.38 -8.75 -14.80
CA HIS A 159 -11.74 -9.06 -14.35
C HIS A 159 -11.92 -9.07 -12.83
N GLY A 160 -10.89 -8.64 -12.08
CA GLY A 160 -10.93 -8.50 -10.64
C GLY A 160 -10.85 -9.85 -9.91
N VAL A 161 -11.56 -9.92 -8.79
CA VAL A 161 -11.51 -11.03 -7.85
C VAL A 161 -12.48 -12.15 -8.27
N LEU A 162 -12.09 -13.40 -8.05
CA LEU A 162 -13.00 -14.56 -8.07
C LEU A 162 -12.96 -15.31 -6.74
N LEU A 163 -14.12 -15.68 -6.23
CA LEU A 163 -14.30 -16.57 -5.09
C LEU A 163 -15.10 -17.82 -5.47
N THR A 164 -14.83 -18.91 -4.75
CA THR A 164 -15.54 -20.19 -4.87
C THR A 164 -16.02 -20.67 -3.49
N PRO A 165 -16.96 -21.64 -3.41
CA PRO A 165 -17.75 -21.90 -2.20
C PRO A 165 -16.99 -22.14 -0.90
N ARG A 166 -15.80 -22.76 -0.95
CA ARG A 166 -15.00 -23.06 0.25
C ARG A 166 -14.21 -21.85 0.78
N LEU A 167 -14.11 -20.79 -0.02
CA LEU A 167 -13.29 -19.62 0.24
C LEU A 167 -14.13 -18.34 0.33
N ILE A 168 -15.44 -18.48 0.58
CA ILE A 168 -16.36 -17.38 0.88
C ILE A 168 -16.25 -17.02 2.36
N PHE A 169 -15.19 -16.30 2.72
CA PHE A 169 -15.02 -15.69 4.04
C PHE A 169 -14.14 -14.44 4.02
N SER A 170 -14.25 -13.60 5.05
CA SER A 170 -13.76 -12.22 5.04
C SER A 170 -12.28 -12.06 4.73
N SER A 171 -11.40 -12.86 5.35
CA SER A 171 -9.95 -12.73 5.11
C SER A 171 -9.57 -13.03 3.66
N VAL A 172 -10.16 -14.05 3.03
CA VAL A 172 -9.85 -14.38 1.63
C VAL A 172 -10.34 -13.29 0.69
N LEU A 173 -11.58 -12.82 0.83
CA LEU A 173 -12.05 -11.75 -0.06
C LEU A 173 -11.20 -10.48 0.11
N SER A 174 -10.88 -10.11 1.35
CA SER A 174 -10.05 -8.94 1.62
C SER A 174 -8.64 -9.10 1.06
N HIS A 175 -8.03 -10.29 1.18
CA HIS A 175 -6.74 -10.64 0.57
C HIS A 175 -6.75 -10.46 -0.95
N GLU A 176 -7.72 -11.05 -1.64
CA GLU A 176 -7.81 -10.93 -3.11
C GLU A 176 -8.10 -9.49 -3.55
N MET A 177 -8.87 -8.73 -2.76
CA MET A 177 -9.10 -7.32 -3.04
C MET A 177 -7.84 -6.48 -2.85
N VAL A 178 -6.99 -6.79 -1.86
CA VAL A 178 -5.74 -6.06 -1.63
C VAL A 178 -4.73 -6.26 -2.76
N HIS A 179 -4.76 -7.39 -3.48
CA HIS A 179 -3.98 -7.54 -4.72
C HIS A 179 -4.28 -6.46 -5.78
N SER A 180 -5.49 -5.88 -5.76
CA SER A 180 -5.83 -4.75 -6.66
C SER A 180 -5.05 -3.47 -6.38
N PHE A 181 -4.42 -3.36 -5.20
CA PHE A 181 -3.56 -2.25 -4.81
C PHE A 181 -2.08 -2.53 -5.06
N PHE A 182 -1.75 -3.48 -5.94
CA PHE A 182 -0.37 -3.84 -6.28
C PHE A 182 0.44 -4.32 -5.06
N ILE A 183 -0.21 -5.08 -4.18
CA ILE A 183 0.41 -5.76 -3.04
C ILE A 183 0.37 -7.27 -3.30
N GLY A 184 1.51 -7.96 -3.14
CA GLY A 184 1.62 -9.41 -3.24
C GLY A 184 1.60 -10.10 -1.87
N HIS A 185 1.99 -11.36 -1.83
CA HIS A 185 2.00 -12.14 -0.60
C HIS A 185 3.06 -11.64 0.38
N SER A 186 2.82 -11.81 1.68
CA SER A 186 3.84 -11.55 2.70
C SER A 186 4.71 -12.77 2.94
N TYR A 187 5.93 -12.49 3.41
CA TYR A 187 6.97 -13.49 3.58
C TYR A 187 7.51 -13.51 5.01
N SER A 188 8.20 -14.58 5.39
CA SER A 188 9.12 -14.59 6.53
C SER A 188 10.55 -14.84 6.07
N ASP A 189 11.52 -14.55 6.95
CA ASP A 189 12.92 -14.90 6.75
C ASP A 189 13.23 -16.40 6.95
N ARG A 190 12.23 -17.23 7.24
CA ARG A 190 12.41 -18.66 7.48
C ARG A 190 12.45 -19.43 6.15
N PRO A 191 13.37 -20.40 6.00
CA PRO A 191 13.47 -21.21 4.79
C PRO A 191 12.41 -22.33 4.78
N ILE A 192 11.13 -21.98 4.91
CA ILE A 192 10.02 -22.93 4.93
C ILE A 192 9.11 -22.73 3.73
N LYS A 193 8.42 -23.80 3.31
CA LYS A 193 7.30 -23.71 2.36
C LYS A 193 6.02 -23.99 3.12
N VAL A 194 5.12 -23.01 3.17
CA VAL A 194 3.83 -23.18 3.86
C VAL A 194 2.91 -24.11 3.05
N PHE A 195 2.99 -24.05 1.72
CA PHE A 195 2.27 -24.95 0.80
C PHE A 195 3.18 -25.47 -0.33
N PRO A 196 2.85 -26.60 -0.99
CA PRO A 196 3.71 -27.23 -1.99
C PRO A 196 4.21 -26.30 -3.13
N TYR A 197 3.37 -25.35 -3.56
CA TYR A 197 3.68 -24.42 -4.64
C TYR A 197 4.11 -23.03 -4.18
N SER A 198 4.18 -22.80 -2.86
CA SER A 198 4.66 -21.53 -2.30
C SER A 198 6.18 -21.40 -2.43
N SER A 199 6.63 -20.17 -2.59
CA SER A 199 8.01 -19.75 -2.45
C SER A 199 8.47 -19.87 -0.99
N LEU A 200 9.78 -19.84 -0.75
CA LEU A 200 10.31 -19.90 0.61
C LEU A 200 9.85 -18.67 1.41
N GLY A 201 9.32 -18.91 2.61
CA GLY A 201 8.79 -17.88 3.52
C GLY A 201 7.43 -17.32 3.11
N GLU A 202 6.93 -17.58 1.90
CA GLU A 202 5.65 -17.06 1.41
C GLU A 202 4.48 -17.58 2.24
N TYR A 203 3.52 -16.71 2.57
CA TYR A 203 2.41 -16.96 3.50
C TYR A 203 2.85 -17.27 4.95
N ASP A 204 4.08 -16.96 5.34
CA ASP A 204 4.59 -17.25 6.68
C ASP A 204 4.66 -16.01 7.60
N ASP A 205 4.21 -14.84 7.14
CA ASP A 205 3.96 -13.70 8.02
C ASP A 205 2.58 -13.82 8.65
N ARG A 206 2.51 -14.45 9.82
CA ARG A 206 1.23 -14.71 10.48
C ARG A 206 0.48 -13.46 10.95
N TYR A 207 1.12 -12.29 10.97
CA TYR A 207 0.55 -11.02 11.42
C TYR A 207 -0.07 -10.18 10.29
N ASP A 208 0.02 -10.65 9.04
CA ASP A 208 -0.41 -9.90 7.86
C ASP A 208 -1.49 -10.62 7.06
N LEU A 209 -2.47 -9.84 6.58
CA LEU A 209 -3.54 -10.34 5.71
C LEU A 209 -2.98 -11.00 4.43
N MET A 210 -1.86 -10.54 3.90
CA MET A 210 -1.26 -11.10 2.69
C MET A 210 -0.57 -12.45 2.93
N SER A 211 -0.71 -13.01 4.13
CA SER A 211 -0.44 -14.41 4.45
C SER A 211 -1.70 -15.22 4.77
N THR A 212 -2.89 -14.81 4.29
CA THR A 212 -4.21 -15.41 4.62
C THR A 212 -4.22 -16.94 4.67
N ALA A 213 -3.44 -17.64 3.84
CA ALA A 213 -3.39 -19.09 3.90
C ALA A 213 -2.88 -19.68 5.26
N ASN A 214 -2.16 -18.90 6.09
CA ASN A 214 -1.62 -19.32 7.40
C ASN A 214 -1.58 -18.16 8.43
N ALA A 215 -2.38 -17.11 8.22
CA ALA A 215 -2.44 -15.94 9.10
C ALA A 215 -3.25 -16.16 10.39
N LEU A 216 -3.00 -15.34 11.42
CA LEU A 216 -3.71 -15.36 12.71
C LEU A 216 -5.09 -14.70 12.62
N MET A 217 -6.05 -15.45 12.07
CA MET A 217 -7.45 -15.03 11.92
C MET A 217 -8.28 -15.29 13.18
N HIS A 218 -9.40 -14.59 13.30
CA HIS A 218 -10.44 -14.87 14.30
C HIS A 218 -11.75 -15.36 13.65
N PRO A 219 -12.57 -16.14 14.38
CA PRO A 219 -13.92 -16.46 13.97
C PRO A 219 -14.80 -15.21 13.88
N SER A 220 -15.64 -15.14 12.84
CA SER A 220 -16.60 -14.07 12.58
C SER A 220 -17.93 -14.64 12.08
N PRO A 221 -19.02 -13.84 12.01
CA PRO A 221 -20.28 -14.27 11.40
C PRO A 221 -20.15 -14.68 9.92
N TYR A 222 -19.07 -14.27 9.25
CA TYR A 222 -18.82 -14.52 7.84
C TYR A 222 -17.60 -15.43 7.59
N GLY A 223 -17.32 -16.35 8.52
CA GLY A 223 -16.18 -17.28 8.45
C GLY A 223 -14.99 -16.74 9.23
N LEU A 224 -13.78 -16.83 8.68
CA LEU A 224 -12.59 -16.26 9.31
C LEU A 224 -12.35 -14.81 8.85
N SER A 225 -11.90 -13.96 9.76
CA SER A 225 -11.59 -12.55 9.54
C SER A 225 -10.23 -12.20 10.14
N GLY A 226 -9.64 -11.10 9.67
CA GLY A 226 -8.30 -10.67 10.09
C GLY A 226 -7.15 -11.53 9.53
N PRO A 227 -5.91 -11.30 9.97
CA PRO A 227 -5.46 -10.11 10.69
C PRO A 227 -5.53 -8.84 9.82
N GLY A 228 -5.18 -7.68 10.38
CA GLY A 228 -4.98 -6.46 9.58
C GLY A 228 -3.74 -6.56 8.67
N LEU A 229 -3.54 -5.59 7.77
CA LEU A 229 -2.28 -5.46 7.02
C LEU A 229 -1.10 -5.09 7.94
N ASN A 230 0.11 -5.55 7.62
CA ASN A 230 1.34 -5.12 8.28
C ASN A 230 1.69 -3.66 7.94
N GLY A 231 2.52 -3.06 8.77
CA GLY A 231 2.96 -1.68 8.67
C GLY A 231 3.61 -1.32 7.34
N PRO A 232 4.49 -2.14 6.75
CA PRO A 232 5.01 -1.89 5.40
C PRO A 232 3.91 -1.75 4.34
N HIS A 233 2.89 -2.62 4.36
CA HIS A 233 1.74 -2.51 3.46
C HIS A 233 0.89 -1.27 3.73
N LEU A 234 0.64 -0.95 5.01
CA LEU A 234 -0.10 0.26 5.37
C LEU A 234 0.67 1.54 5.01
N ASP A 235 2.00 1.55 5.18
CA ASP A 235 2.87 2.65 4.74
C ASP A 235 2.79 2.80 3.22
N TYR A 236 2.97 1.71 2.45
CA TYR A 236 2.81 1.73 1.00
C TYR A 236 1.46 2.30 0.56
N LEU A 237 0.35 1.87 1.16
CA LEU A 237 -0.99 2.38 0.79
C LEU A 237 -1.22 3.84 1.22
N GLY A 238 -0.34 4.40 2.06
CA GLY A 238 -0.53 5.68 2.75
C GLY A 238 -1.71 5.65 3.71
N TRP A 239 -1.99 4.47 4.29
CA TRP A 239 -2.99 4.24 5.32
C TRP A 239 -2.42 4.44 6.73
N LEU A 240 -1.16 4.87 6.83
CA LEU A 240 -0.58 5.42 8.06
C LEU A 240 -0.51 6.95 7.95
N PRO A 241 -0.80 7.69 9.02
CA PRO A 241 -0.59 9.13 9.04
C PRO A 241 0.92 9.42 9.06
N MET A 242 1.40 10.23 8.11
CA MET A 242 2.83 10.46 7.87
C MET A 242 3.56 11.08 9.07
N ASP A 243 2.84 11.79 9.94
CA ASP A 243 3.36 12.42 11.15
C ASP A 243 3.56 11.42 12.30
N ARG A 244 3.11 10.16 12.14
CA ARG A 244 3.32 9.06 13.09
C ARG A 244 4.11 7.89 12.52
N VAL A 245 4.80 8.09 11.40
CA VAL A 245 5.86 7.22 10.90
C VAL A 245 7.20 7.88 11.19
N LEU A 246 8.17 7.12 11.70
CA LEU A 246 9.48 7.64 12.09
C LEU A 246 10.58 7.03 11.24
N TYR A 247 11.48 7.85 10.69
CA TYR A 247 12.74 7.38 10.12
C TYR A 247 13.87 7.51 11.15
N PHE A 248 14.32 6.38 11.70
CA PHE A 248 15.28 6.34 12.80
C PHE A 248 16.66 6.88 12.37
N GLY A 249 17.28 7.71 13.21
CA GLY A 249 18.59 8.32 12.93
C GLY A 249 18.54 9.66 12.18
N ARG A 250 17.39 10.03 11.58
CA ARG A 250 17.25 11.28 10.80
C ARG A 250 17.51 12.54 11.64
N ASP A 251 17.20 12.50 12.92
CA ASP A 251 17.41 13.59 13.89
C ASP A 251 18.82 13.58 14.52
N GLY A 252 19.73 12.74 14.02
CA GLY A 252 21.09 12.57 14.53
C GLY A 252 21.21 11.69 15.76
N ARG A 253 20.09 11.20 16.34
CA ARG A 253 20.14 10.33 17.50
C ARG A 253 20.28 8.86 17.07
N GLN A 254 21.24 8.18 17.68
CA GLN A 254 21.53 6.76 17.41
C GLN A 254 20.99 5.80 18.49
N ASN A 255 20.49 6.34 19.60
CA ASN A 255 19.95 5.56 20.71
C ASN A 255 18.88 6.36 21.47
N TYR A 256 17.64 5.89 21.47
CA TYR A 256 16.58 6.44 22.31
C TYR A 256 15.38 5.49 22.45
N THR A 257 14.56 5.75 23.46
CA THR A 257 13.28 5.09 23.68
C THR A 257 12.16 5.90 23.06
N LEU A 258 11.27 5.23 22.35
CA LEU A 258 10.06 5.78 21.73
C LEU A 258 8.83 5.00 22.20
N ARG A 259 7.67 5.65 22.17
CA ARG A 259 6.39 5.00 22.47
C ARG A 259 5.67 4.62 21.18
N LEU A 260 5.47 3.34 20.98
CA LEU A 260 4.63 2.78 19.93
C LEU A 260 3.17 2.75 20.38
N SER A 261 2.26 2.97 19.43
CA SER A 261 0.84 2.64 19.53
C SER A 261 0.53 1.48 18.61
N SER A 262 -0.41 0.64 19.01
CA SER A 262 -0.78 -0.55 18.25
C SER A 262 -1.48 -0.19 16.93
N LEU A 263 -1.08 -0.85 15.84
CA LEU A 263 -1.77 -0.77 14.53
C LEU A 263 -3.18 -1.36 14.58
N SER A 264 -3.46 -2.20 15.57
CA SER A 264 -4.78 -2.82 15.75
C SER A 264 -5.84 -1.86 16.28
N ILE A 265 -5.44 -0.64 16.71
CA ILE A 265 -6.30 0.37 17.32
C ILE A 265 -6.51 1.55 16.37
N PRO A 266 -7.73 2.10 16.25
CA PRO A 266 -7.96 3.32 15.47
C PRO A 266 -6.98 4.44 15.85
N HIS A 267 -6.36 5.03 14.84
CA HIS A 267 -5.25 5.97 15.01
C HIS A 267 -5.65 7.19 15.86
N ASN A 268 -6.90 7.66 15.76
CA ASN A 268 -7.42 8.78 16.54
C ASN A 268 -7.63 8.48 18.05
N LYS A 269 -7.48 7.22 18.47
CA LYS A 269 -7.53 6.82 19.90
C LYS A 269 -6.15 6.69 20.53
N THR A 270 -5.10 6.90 19.75
CA THR A 270 -3.70 6.71 20.18
C THR A 270 -2.84 7.88 19.75
N ASN A 271 -1.66 8.04 20.37
CA ASN A 271 -0.79 9.21 20.14
C ASN A 271 0.68 8.87 19.88
N GLY A 272 1.10 7.60 20.07
CA GLY A 272 2.49 7.18 19.84
C GLY A 272 2.78 6.88 18.37
N TRP A 273 4.05 6.62 18.06
CA TRP A 273 4.46 6.20 16.71
C TRP A 273 3.73 4.91 16.30
N LEU A 274 3.33 4.80 15.04
CA LEU A 274 2.67 3.60 14.50
C LEU A 274 3.67 2.68 13.81
N LEU A 275 4.70 3.27 13.20
CA LEU A 275 5.72 2.55 12.46
C LEU A 275 7.06 3.27 12.59
N VAL A 276 8.14 2.51 12.76
CA VAL A 276 9.51 3.03 12.76
C VAL A 276 10.31 2.33 11.68
N ASN A 277 10.85 3.10 10.74
CA ASN A 277 11.73 2.66 9.67
C ASN A 277 13.19 2.83 10.12
N ILE A 278 13.92 1.72 10.29
CA ILE A 278 15.33 1.70 10.68
C ILE A 278 16.17 1.31 9.46
N PRO A 279 16.98 2.21 8.88
CA PRO A 279 17.81 1.87 7.72
C PRO A 279 18.89 0.86 8.06
N TYR A 280 19.14 -0.05 7.12
CA TYR A 280 20.26 -0.99 7.17
C TYR A 280 21.15 -0.95 5.91
N ASP A 281 20.70 -0.25 4.87
CA ASP A 281 21.41 -0.11 3.60
C ASP A 281 21.74 1.37 3.36
N ARG A 282 23.01 1.65 3.09
CA ARG A 282 23.52 3.01 2.87
C ARG A 282 23.31 3.51 1.45
N ASP A 283 22.98 2.61 0.52
CA ASP A 283 22.84 2.90 -0.90
C ASP A 283 21.36 2.88 -1.34
N ASP A 284 20.47 2.18 -0.62
CA ASP A 284 19.01 2.28 -0.78
C ASP A 284 18.32 2.65 0.55
N PRO A 285 17.81 3.89 0.71
CA PRO A 285 17.19 4.34 1.96
C PRO A 285 15.85 3.66 2.29
N ASN A 286 15.25 2.90 1.37
CA ASN A 286 14.02 2.15 1.62
C ASN A 286 14.27 0.70 2.06
N ASN A 287 15.51 0.25 1.99
CA ASN A 287 15.91 -1.00 2.62
C ASN A 287 16.02 -0.74 4.13
N VAL A 288 14.92 -1.05 4.83
CA VAL A 288 14.72 -0.75 6.25
C VAL A 288 14.21 -1.97 7.00
N TYR A 289 14.48 -2.02 8.30
CA TYR A 289 13.67 -2.80 9.22
C TYR A 289 12.55 -1.92 9.73
N THR A 290 11.30 -2.37 9.63
CA THR A 290 10.16 -1.70 10.23
C THR A 290 9.87 -2.29 11.60
N VAL A 291 9.45 -1.45 12.55
CA VAL A 291 9.05 -1.87 13.89
C VAL A 291 7.64 -1.37 14.16
N GLU A 292 6.74 -2.28 14.51
CA GLU A 292 5.33 -2.02 14.77
C GLU A 292 4.82 -2.75 16.00
N LEU A 293 3.71 -2.29 16.57
CA LEU A 293 3.03 -2.95 17.68
C LEU A 293 1.71 -3.56 17.19
N ARG A 294 1.48 -4.83 17.51
CA ARG A 294 0.22 -5.55 17.27
C ARG A 294 -0.40 -5.96 18.60
N THR A 295 -1.72 -5.90 18.71
CA THR A 295 -2.45 -6.30 19.94
C THR A 295 -3.73 -7.04 19.58
N PRO A 296 -4.24 -7.94 20.42
CA PRO A 296 -5.47 -8.71 20.18
C PRO A 296 -6.73 -7.85 20.20
N PHE A 297 -6.93 -7.02 19.18
CA PHE A 297 -8.04 -6.07 19.09
C PHE A 297 -8.44 -5.85 17.63
N ASN A 298 -9.74 -5.62 17.41
CA ASN A 298 -10.34 -5.38 16.10
C ASN A 298 -9.96 -6.43 15.04
N LEU A 299 -9.24 -6.05 13.98
CA LEU A 299 -8.81 -6.97 12.92
C LEU A 299 -7.81 -8.01 13.42
N ASP A 300 -7.09 -7.74 14.51
CA ASP A 300 -6.06 -8.62 15.05
C ASP A 300 -6.54 -9.48 16.22
N GLN A 301 -7.85 -9.71 16.36
CA GLN A 301 -8.38 -10.54 17.45
C GLN A 301 -7.83 -11.98 17.44
N GLY A 302 -7.35 -12.48 16.30
CA GLY A 302 -6.69 -13.79 16.20
C GLY A 302 -5.28 -13.84 16.79
N VAL A 303 -4.66 -12.68 17.06
CA VAL A 303 -3.34 -12.60 17.71
C VAL A 303 -3.47 -13.02 19.18
N ALA A 304 -2.52 -13.81 19.69
CA ALA A 304 -2.60 -14.34 21.06
C ALA A 304 -2.31 -13.28 22.15
N GLN A 305 -1.39 -12.36 21.89
CA GLN A 305 -0.93 -11.37 22.86
C GLN A 305 -0.36 -10.12 22.18
N ALA A 306 -0.22 -9.04 22.96
CA ALA A 306 0.47 -7.84 22.49
C ALA A 306 1.95 -8.13 22.20
N GLY A 307 2.44 -7.70 21.03
CA GLY A 307 3.79 -7.99 20.58
C GLY A 307 4.31 -6.96 19.60
N VAL A 308 5.60 -6.64 19.73
CA VAL A 308 6.31 -5.80 18.75
C VAL A 308 6.81 -6.71 17.63
N VAL A 309 6.40 -6.44 16.40
CA VAL A 309 6.78 -7.22 15.22
C VAL A 309 7.79 -6.40 14.41
N ILE A 310 8.77 -7.11 13.82
CA ILE A 310 9.79 -6.50 12.97
C ILE A 310 9.65 -7.11 11.58
N HIS A 311 9.57 -6.26 10.55
CA HIS A 311 9.69 -6.70 9.16
C HIS A 311 10.95 -6.14 8.54
N LYS A 312 11.56 -6.90 7.64
CA LYS A 312 12.61 -6.43 6.75
C LYS A 312 11.97 -6.05 5.42
N VAL A 313 12.02 -4.77 5.08
CA VAL A 313 11.69 -4.26 3.76
C VAL A 313 12.94 -4.30 2.90
N GLN A 314 12.90 -5.05 1.81
CA GLN A 314 14.04 -5.21 0.91
C GLN A 314 13.63 -5.11 -0.55
N ARG A 315 14.39 -4.36 -1.34
CA ARG A 315 14.26 -4.36 -2.80
C ARG A 315 14.80 -5.65 -3.42
N VAL A 316 14.00 -6.29 -4.26
CA VAL A 316 14.39 -7.41 -5.13
C VAL A 316 13.93 -7.08 -6.55
N SER A 317 14.90 -6.87 -7.45
CA SER A 317 14.65 -6.29 -8.78
C SER A 317 13.91 -4.94 -8.68
N ASP A 318 12.71 -4.83 -9.22
CA ASP A 318 11.92 -3.58 -9.26
C ASP A 318 10.82 -3.51 -8.20
N SER A 319 10.71 -4.54 -7.35
CA SER A 319 9.70 -4.65 -6.29
C SER A 319 10.35 -4.58 -4.92
N TYR A 320 9.64 -4.01 -3.95
CA TYR A 320 10.02 -4.10 -2.53
C TYR A 320 9.25 -5.23 -1.87
N TYR A 321 9.90 -6.00 -1.01
CA TYR A 321 9.28 -7.09 -0.28
C TYR A 321 9.29 -6.83 1.23
N SER A 322 8.21 -7.20 1.91
CA SER A 322 8.12 -7.25 3.38
C SER A 322 8.26 -8.68 3.86
N MET A 323 9.29 -8.92 4.69
CA MET A 323 9.53 -10.21 5.34
C MET A 323 9.48 -10.06 6.85
N VAL A 324 8.59 -10.77 7.55
CA VAL A 324 8.64 -10.81 9.02
C VAL A 324 9.96 -11.45 9.47
N VAL A 325 10.62 -10.82 10.44
CA VAL A 325 11.90 -11.26 10.97
C VAL A 325 11.68 -12.21 12.15
N THR A 326 12.30 -13.38 12.09
CA THR A 326 12.22 -14.38 13.15
C THR A 326 13.35 -14.14 14.16
N HIS A 327 13.00 -13.81 15.41
CA HIS A 327 14.01 -13.64 16.49
C HIS A 327 14.10 -14.85 17.42
N SER A 328 13.11 -15.76 17.40
CA SER A 328 13.12 -17.02 18.14
C SER A 328 12.54 -18.17 17.32
N ARG A 329 12.85 -19.42 17.67
CA ARG A 329 12.34 -20.59 16.90
C ARG A 329 10.82 -20.71 16.91
N GLU A 330 10.15 -20.12 17.90
CA GLU A 330 8.73 -20.37 18.18
C GLU A 330 7.83 -19.14 18.00
N PHE A 331 8.40 -17.92 18.03
CA PHE A 331 7.64 -16.66 18.03
C PHE A 331 8.31 -15.58 17.18
N TYR A 332 7.50 -14.74 16.52
CA TYR A 332 7.95 -13.60 15.71
C TYR A 332 7.95 -12.29 16.51
N GLU A 333 7.15 -12.23 17.57
CA GLU A 333 6.89 -11.01 18.31
C GLU A 333 7.82 -10.85 19.50
N LEU A 334 8.30 -9.63 19.70
CA LEU A 334 9.04 -9.22 20.88
C LEU A 334 8.05 -8.81 21.98
N THR A 335 8.19 -9.42 23.15
CA THR A 335 7.43 -9.12 24.36
C THR A 335 8.26 -8.31 25.36
N GLU A 336 7.65 -7.83 26.45
CA GLU A 336 8.35 -7.03 27.46
C GLU A 336 9.62 -7.71 27.97
N GLY A 337 10.75 -6.99 27.93
CA GLY A 337 12.07 -7.49 28.34
C GLY A 337 12.84 -8.23 27.27
N THR A 338 12.24 -8.50 26.10
CA THR A 338 12.93 -9.14 24.98
C THR A 338 13.67 -8.14 24.10
N GLU A 339 14.59 -8.69 23.29
CA GLU A 339 15.45 -7.90 22.43
C GLU A 339 15.77 -8.65 21.14
N TRP A 340 15.77 -7.91 20.04
CA TRP A 340 16.31 -8.36 18.77
C TRP A 340 17.58 -7.58 18.44
N VAL A 341 18.60 -8.29 17.94
CA VAL A 341 19.88 -7.71 17.51
C VAL A 341 20.22 -8.23 16.11
N HIS A 342 20.54 -7.31 15.21
CA HIS A 342 21.01 -7.62 13.87
C HIS A 342 22.36 -6.98 13.61
N PHE A 343 23.30 -7.76 13.06
CA PHE A 343 24.62 -7.29 12.70
C PHE A 343 24.65 -6.84 11.24
N LEU A 344 25.07 -5.60 11.03
CA LEU A 344 25.20 -4.97 9.71
C LEU A 344 26.55 -5.27 9.04
N GLY A 345 27.49 -5.81 9.81
CA GLY A 345 28.85 -6.13 9.35
C GLY A 345 29.91 -5.50 10.26
N LEU A 346 31.10 -5.30 9.69
CA LEU A 346 32.25 -4.71 10.37
C LEU A 346 32.60 -3.36 9.71
N ASP A 347 32.97 -2.38 10.53
CA ASP A 347 33.62 -1.16 10.04
C ASP A 347 35.11 -1.40 9.68
N ILE A 348 35.80 -0.35 9.23
CA ILE A 348 37.23 -0.40 8.88
C ILE A 348 38.14 -0.72 10.08
N ASP A 349 37.69 -0.46 11.30
CA ASP A 349 38.42 -0.72 12.54
C ASP A 349 38.12 -2.14 13.08
N GLY A 350 37.30 -2.92 12.38
CA GLY A 350 36.88 -4.26 12.81
C GLY A 350 35.84 -4.24 13.92
N ARG A 351 35.13 -3.13 14.15
CA ARG A 351 34.03 -3.04 15.12
C ARG A 351 32.73 -3.49 14.48
N TYR A 352 31.93 -4.24 15.24
CA TYR A 352 30.61 -4.67 14.80
C TYR A 352 29.64 -3.48 14.69
N GLN A 353 29.02 -3.38 13.52
CA GLN A 353 27.86 -2.52 13.32
C GLN A 353 26.58 -3.32 13.58
N SER A 354 25.60 -2.71 14.24
CA SER A 354 24.38 -3.40 14.64
C SER A 354 23.18 -2.47 14.79
N ILE A 355 22.01 -3.11 14.70
CA ILE A 355 20.71 -2.58 15.08
C ILE A 355 20.23 -3.42 16.25
N LYS A 356 19.73 -2.77 17.30
CA LYS A 356 19.12 -3.39 18.47
C LYS A 356 17.74 -2.79 18.71
N VAL A 357 16.75 -3.65 18.91
CA VAL A 357 15.36 -3.28 19.25
C VAL A 357 14.97 -3.93 20.59
N SER A 358 14.96 -3.08 21.60
CA SER A 358 14.57 -3.22 23.01
C SER A 358 13.08 -3.11 23.33
N VAL A 359 12.31 -4.15 23.68
CA VAL A 359 10.96 -3.90 24.25
C VAL A 359 11.09 -3.62 25.75
N VAL A 360 11.03 -2.35 26.13
CA VAL A 360 11.26 -1.89 27.51
C VAL A 360 10.03 -2.13 28.38
N LYS A 361 8.85 -1.76 27.88
CA LYS A 361 7.59 -1.84 28.64
C LYS A 361 6.40 -2.04 27.73
N MET A 362 5.49 -2.93 28.10
CA MET A 362 4.18 -3.09 27.46
C MET A 362 3.07 -2.51 28.33
N TYR A 363 2.18 -1.73 27.73
CA TYR A 363 1.01 -1.14 28.37
C TYR A 363 -0.26 -1.74 27.79
N ALA A 364 -0.59 -2.97 28.17
CA ALA A 364 -1.71 -3.74 27.60
C ALA A 364 -3.03 -2.94 27.52
N LYS A 365 -3.43 -2.28 28.62
CA LYS A 365 -4.67 -1.47 28.68
C LYS A 365 -4.66 -0.24 27.77
N LYS A 366 -3.48 0.25 27.39
CA LYS A 366 -3.30 1.42 26.51
C LYS A 366 -2.94 1.02 25.08
N HIS A 367 -2.80 -0.28 24.80
CA HIS A 367 -2.33 -0.79 23.49
C HIS A 367 -1.07 -0.05 23.00
N ALA A 368 -0.11 0.13 23.90
CA ALA A 368 1.11 0.88 23.66
C ALA A 368 2.33 0.15 24.22
N ALA A 369 3.51 0.45 23.68
CA ALA A 369 4.77 -0.13 24.12
C ALA A 369 5.88 0.92 24.10
N ASP A 370 6.78 0.87 25.09
CA ASP A 370 8.05 1.59 25.03
C ASP A 370 9.10 0.69 24.40
N VAL A 371 9.65 1.16 23.29
CA VAL A 371 10.67 0.45 22.53
C VAL A 371 11.93 1.30 22.49
N ARG A 372 13.05 0.74 22.93
CA ARG A 372 14.37 1.36 22.81
C ARG A 372 15.04 0.85 21.56
N ILE A 373 15.44 1.76 20.68
CA ILE A 373 16.18 1.42 19.47
C ILE A 373 17.59 1.98 19.60
N THR A 374 18.58 1.16 19.27
CA THR A 374 19.98 1.56 19.15
C THR A 374 20.49 1.10 17.78
N SER A 375 21.10 2.00 17.02
CA SER A 375 21.70 1.67 15.71
C SER A 375 23.06 2.34 15.58
N THR A 376 24.06 1.58 15.15
CA THR A 376 25.39 2.11 14.78
C THR A 376 25.51 2.37 13.28
N PHE A 377 24.41 2.22 12.53
CA PHE A 377 24.37 2.50 11.10
C PHE A 377 24.83 3.94 10.80
N ASN A 378 25.88 4.06 9.99
CA ASN A 378 26.34 5.32 9.46
C ASN A 378 26.63 5.16 7.96
N PRO A 379 25.81 5.77 7.08
CA PRO A 379 25.91 5.57 5.64
C PRO A 379 27.20 6.15 5.05
N ALA A 380 27.79 7.16 5.67
CA ALA A 380 29.01 7.80 5.19
C ALA A 380 30.29 6.99 5.47
N ASN A 381 30.22 6.02 6.38
CA ASN A 381 31.37 5.22 6.77
C ASN A 381 31.69 4.12 5.74
N CYS A 382 32.98 3.86 5.57
CA CYS A 382 33.46 2.75 4.76
C CYS A 382 33.26 1.43 5.50
N GLN A 383 32.98 0.37 4.74
CA GLN A 383 32.84 -0.98 5.25
C GLN A 383 34.20 -1.67 5.36
N SER A 384 34.29 -2.78 6.09
CA SER A 384 35.54 -3.54 6.30
C SER A 384 36.18 -4.06 5.00
N THR A 385 35.43 -4.15 3.90
CA THR A 385 35.91 -4.53 2.56
C THR A 385 36.45 -3.35 1.75
N GLU A 386 36.37 -2.13 2.29
CA GLU A 386 36.73 -0.88 1.64
C GLU A 386 37.89 -0.17 2.35
N VAL A 387 38.44 0.85 1.69
CA VAL A 387 39.47 1.74 2.21
C VAL A 387 39.07 3.19 1.89
N PRO A 388 39.20 4.13 2.83
CA PRO A 388 39.01 5.55 2.53
C PRO A 388 40.12 6.06 1.60
N LYS A 389 39.76 6.65 0.48
CA LYS A 389 40.65 7.38 -0.42
C LYS A 389 40.29 8.87 -0.38
N PHE A 390 41.22 9.70 0.08
CA PHE A 390 41.04 11.14 0.17
C PHE A 390 41.13 11.79 -1.20
N ILE A 391 40.37 12.87 -1.39
CA ILE A 391 40.38 13.65 -2.63
C ILE A 391 41.21 14.92 -2.40
N ASP A 392 42.22 15.15 -3.23
CA ASP A 392 43.18 16.26 -3.06
C ASP A 392 42.55 17.64 -3.27
N GLU A 393 41.54 17.72 -4.13
CA GLU A 393 40.68 18.89 -4.29
C GLU A 393 39.30 18.55 -3.71
N ASN A 394 38.77 19.40 -2.83
CA ASN A 394 37.48 19.17 -2.16
C ASN A 394 36.31 19.40 -3.13
N VAL A 395 36.20 18.53 -4.14
CA VAL A 395 35.17 18.61 -5.18
C VAL A 395 33.82 18.29 -4.53
N TYR A 396 32.87 19.23 -4.61
CA TYR A 396 31.51 19.10 -4.07
C TYR A 396 31.41 18.77 -2.57
N SER A 397 32.37 19.22 -1.75
CA SER A 397 32.37 18.97 -0.28
C SER A 397 32.47 17.49 0.12
N VAL A 398 33.11 16.66 -0.72
CA VAL A 398 33.42 15.26 -0.41
C VAL A 398 34.91 15.13 -0.10
N GLU A 399 35.25 14.90 1.17
CA GLU A 399 36.66 14.81 1.62
C GLU A 399 37.32 13.46 1.27
N LYS A 400 36.53 12.39 1.27
CA LYS A 400 36.99 11.02 1.03
C LYS A 400 35.89 10.21 0.36
N ILE A 401 36.28 9.18 -0.38
CA ILE A 401 35.38 8.13 -0.87
C ILE A 401 35.74 6.77 -0.29
N CYS A 402 34.79 5.85 -0.25
CA CYS A 402 35.04 4.45 0.09
C CYS A 402 35.26 3.64 -1.19
N LYS A 403 36.50 3.21 -1.45
CA LYS A 403 36.83 2.30 -2.56
C LYS A 403 37.02 0.87 -2.06
N GLY A 404 36.67 -0.11 -2.88
CA GLY A 404 36.95 -1.51 -2.59
C GLY A 404 38.46 -1.76 -2.48
N LYS A 405 38.86 -2.67 -1.59
CA LYS A 405 40.29 -3.04 -1.43
C LYS A 405 40.94 -3.52 -2.73
N SER A 406 40.18 -4.14 -3.63
CA SER A 406 40.66 -4.65 -4.92
C SER A 406 40.92 -3.58 -5.97
N ASN A 407 40.35 -2.38 -5.83
CA ASN A 407 40.44 -1.31 -6.84
C ASN A 407 40.89 0.04 -6.25
N VAL A 408 41.45 0.04 -5.04
CA VAL A 408 41.87 1.27 -4.33
C VAL A 408 42.87 2.13 -5.11
N ASN A 409 43.74 1.49 -5.91
CA ASN A 409 44.75 2.17 -6.72
C ASN A 409 44.18 2.79 -8.00
N ASN A 410 42.97 2.43 -8.42
CA ASN A 410 42.34 3.02 -9.60
C ASN A 410 41.99 4.49 -9.33
N ASP A 411 41.97 5.29 -10.39
CA ASP A 411 41.56 6.69 -10.33
C ASP A 411 40.15 6.85 -9.75
N ILE A 412 39.90 8.01 -9.14
CA ILE A 412 38.59 8.36 -8.60
C ILE A 412 37.69 8.75 -9.77
N THR A 413 36.49 8.16 -9.82
CA THR A 413 35.48 8.48 -10.84
C THR A 413 34.42 9.44 -10.28
N ASP A 414 33.81 10.25 -11.14
CA ASP A 414 32.70 11.13 -10.78
C ASP A 414 31.52 10.35 -10.15
N THR A 415 31.28 9.13 -10.61
CA THR A 415 30.24 8.24 -10.05
C THR A 415 30.52 7.87 -8.60
N GLU A 416 31.78 7.60 -8.23
CA GLU A 416 32.17 7.29 -6.85
C GLU A 416 32.02 8.52 -5.94
N VAL A 417 32.38 9.70 -6.43
CA VAL A 417 32.19 10.97 -5.71
C VAL A 417 30.70 11.24 -5.51
N ALA A 418 29.89 11.07 -6.56
CA ALA A 418 28.44 11.24 -6.49
C ALA A 418 27.81 10.27 -5.49
N LEU A 419 28.19 8.98 -5.51
CA LEU A 419 27.69 7.98 -4.56
C LEU A 419 28.04 8.35 -3.12
N GLN A 420 29.27 8.79 -2.88
CA GLN A 420 29.67 9.23 -1.55
C GLN A 420 28.93 10.50 -1.10
N LEU A 421 28.65 11.43 -2.00
CA LEU A 421 27.81 12.59 -1.70
C LEU A 421 26.39 12.15 -1.29
N GLN A 422 25.82 11.14 -1.94
CA GLN A 422 24.52 10.56 -1.53
C GLN A 422 24.59 9.99 -0.12
N ARG A 423 25.65 9.24 0.21
CA ARG A 423 25.90 8.68 1.55
C ARG A 423 26.07 9.76 2.62
N ASN A 424 26.87 10.80 2.34
CA ASN A 424 27.09 11.93 3.25
C ASN A 424 25.79 12.71 3.53
N THR A 425 24.90 12.78 2.54
CA THR A 425 23.62 13.49 2.64
C THR A 425 22.42 12.56 2.89
N PHE A 426 22.67 11.28 3.22
CA PHE A 426 21.64 10.23 3.29
C PHE A 426 20.44 10.63 4.15
N PHE A 427 20.67 11.00 5.42
CA PHE A 427 19.60 11.41 6.33
C PHE A 427 18.98 12.76 5.96
N ALA A 428 19.80 13.71 5.49
CA ALA A 428 19.32 15.01 5.03
C ALA A 428 18.36 14.90 3.85
N ARG A 429 18.48 13.85 3.02
CA ARG A 429 17.56 13.59 1.90
C ARG A 429 16.24 12.93 2.31
N GLN A 430 16.11 12.42 3.54
CA GLN A 430 14.90 11.76 4.03
C GLN A 430 13.87 12.76 4.58
N PHE A 431 13.62 13.87 3.87
CA PHE A 431 12.56 14.82 4.24
C PHE A 431 11.19 14.14 4.21
N THR A 432 10.97 13.39 3.15
CA THR A 432 9.93 12.36 3.00
C THR A 432 10.63 11.01 2.89
N PHE A 433 10.02 9.95 3.40
CA PHE A 433 10.63 8.64 3.52
C PHE A 433 9.56 7.54 3.49
N GLY A 434 9.99 6.29 3.59
CA GLY A 434 9.10 5.15 3.43
C GLY A 434 8.75 4.95 1.96
N LEU A 435 7.74 4.12 1.71
CA LEU A 435 7.40 3.73 0.34
C LEU A 435 6.71 4.86 -0.44
N ASN A 436 6.15 5.85 0.28
CA ASN A 436 5.54 7.06 -0.29
C ASN A 436 6.48 8.27 -0.34
N ALA A 437 7.79 8.04 -0.37
CA ALA A 437 8.76 9.13 -0.42
C ALA A 437 8.60 9.95 -1.71
N CYS A 438 8.73 11.28 -1.59
CA CYS A 438 8.77 12.19 -2.72
C CYS A 438 10.14 12.22 -3.38
N GLN A 439 10.17 12.62 -4.66
CA GLN A 439 11.41 12.93 -5.37
C GLN A 439 12.18 14.06 -4.67
N LEU A 440 13.49 14.12 -4.88
CA LEU A 440 14.36 15.12 -4.25
C LEU A 440 13.86 16.55 -4.53
N GLY A 441 13.76 17.36 -3.47
CA GLY A 441 13.27 18.74 -3.52
C GLY A 441 11.75 18.88 -3.38
N LYS A 442 11.00 17.79 -3.37
CA LYS A 442 9.55 17.76 -3.12
C LYS A 442 9.26 17.32 -1.68
N VAL A 443 8.05 17.63 -1.21
CA VAL A 443 7.52 17.26 0.12
C VAL A 443 6.07 16.83 0.00
N TRP A 444 5.55 16.10 0.98
CA TRP A 444 4.11 15.82 1.05
C TRP A 444 3.32 17.13 1.18
N ARG A 445 2.21 17.22 0.43
CA ARG A 445 1.28 18.34 0.39
C ARG A 445 0.66 18.56 1.76
N ALA A 446 0.40 17.47 2.49
CA ALA A 446 0.01 17.51 3.89
C ALA A 446 -1.25 18.33 4.15
N ALA A 447 -2.23 18.27 3.25
CA ALA A 447 -3.56 18.82 3.47
C ALA A 447 -4.22 18.24 4.73
N ASP A 448 -3.90 16.99 5.05
CA ASP A 448 -4.03 16.36 6.37
C ASP A 448 -2.87 15.34 6.57
N PRO A 449 -2.83 14.59 7.69
CA PRO A 449 -1.78 13.60 7.93
C PRO A 449 -1.72 12.41 6.94
N TYR A 450 -2.74 12.19 6.11
CA TYR A 450 -2.80 11.10 5.13
C TYR A 450 -2.67 11.59 3.68
N ASP A 451 -2.36 12.87 3.49
CA ASP A 451 -2.21 13.48 2.17
C ASP A 451 -0.73 13.44 1.71
N TYR A 452 -0.39 12.31 1.10
CA TYR A 452 0.95 11.99 0.60
C TYR A 452 1.25 12.54 -0.81
N ILE A 453 0.42 13.43 -1.37
CA ILE A 453 0.70 14.03 -2.68
C ILE A 453 1.98 14.85 -2.63
N CYS A 454 2.90 14.62 -3.55
CA CYS A 454 4.19 15.32 -3.56
C CYS A 454 4.10 16.67 -4.28
N VAL A 455 4.48 17.76 -3.59
CA VAL A 455 4.46 19.14 -4.09
C VAL A 455 5.74 19.88 -3.71
N ASP A 456 5.92 21.11 -4.22
CA ASP A 456 7.02 21.97 -3.78
C ASP A 456 6.85 22.43 -2.32
N PRO A 457 7.95 22.66 -1.56
CA PRO A 457 7.87 23.11 -0.17
C PRO A 457 7.01 24.36 0.05
N ALA A 458 7.14 25.37 -0.83
CA ALA A 458 6.32 26.57 -0.76
C ALA A 458 4.82 26.28 -0.94
N ARG A 459 4.50 25.28 -1.76
CA ARG A 459 3.11 24.85 -1.98
C ARG A 459 2.53 24.17 -0.75
N ALA A 460 3.26 23.27 -0.11
CA ALA A 460 2.82 22.65 1.15
C ALA A 460 2.59 23.71 2.26
N SER A 461 3.40 24.76 2.30
CA SER A 461 3.18 25.91 3.20
C SER A 461 1.86 26.64 2.90
N HIS A 462 1.52 26.88 1.63
CA HIS A 462 0.23 27.49 1.27
C HIS A 462 -0.97 26.62 1.70
N VAL A 463 -0.90 25.30 1.50
CA VAL A 463 -1.98 24.38 1.91
C VAL A 463 -2.15 24.39 3.44
N ARG A 464 -1.06 24.49 4.18
CA ARG A 464 -1.09 24.66 5.65
C ARG A 464 -1.74 25.98 6.05
N GLU A 465 -1.46 27.06 5.35
CA GLU A 465 -2.12 28.35 5.59
C GLU A 465 -3.63 28.29 5.30
N ASP A 466 -4.05 27.54 4.29
CA ASP A 466 -5.48 27.33 4.01
C ASP A 466 -6.17 26.60 5.15
N ASN A 467 -5.54 25.56 5.71
CA ASN A 467 -6.06 24.90 6.92
C ASN A 467 -6.18 25.87 8.11
N GLN A 468 -5.24 26.80 8.28
CA GLN A 468 -5.29 27.80 9.35
C GLN A 468 -6.38 28.85 9.13
N LYS A 469 -6.64 29.22 7.87
CA LYS A 469 -7.65 30.23 7.49
C LYS A 469 -9.07 29.65 7.40
N ASP A 470 -9.24 28.33 7.43
CA ASP A 470 -10.53 27.64 7.34
C ASP A 470 -11.59 28.22 8.30
N ILE A 471 -11.22 28.43 9.57
CA ILE A 471 -12.14 28.95 10.60
C ILE A 471 -12.71 30.34 10.26
N LEU A 472 -11.95 31.16 9.51
CA LEU A 472 -12.38 32.49 9.07
C LEU A 472 -13.26 32.45 7.81
N ARG A 473 -13.26 31.30 7.12
CA ARG A 473 -13.94 31.07 5.85
C ARG A 473 -15.19 30.19 6.00
N LYS A 474 -15.42 29.60 7.17
CA LYS A 474 -16.63 28.81 7.48
C LYS A 474 -17.84 29.69 7.81
N SER A 475 -19.04 29.16 7.55
CA SER A 475 -20.31 29.76 7.94
C SER A 475 -21.37 28.69 8.20
N GLU A 476 -21.95 28.68 9.39
CA GLU A 476 -23.06 27.79 9.75
C GLU A 476 -24.36 28.10 8.97
N ASN A 477 -24.44 29.29 8.36
CA ASN A 477 -25.59 29.73 7.58
C ASN A 477 -25.45 29.38 6.08
N SER A 478 -24.40 28.68 5.68
CA SER A 478 -24.21 28.19 4.30
C SER A 478 -24.52 26.70 4.22
N GLU A 479 -25.13 26.27 3.13
CA GLU A 479 -25.44 24.87 2.85
C GLU A 479 -24.17 24.01 2.74
N ASP A 480 -23.11 24.55 2.13
CA ASP A 480 -21.82 23.88 1.99
C ASP A 480 -20.88 24.10 3.20
N GLY A 481 -21.32 24.86 4.21
CA GLY A 481 -20.50 25.23 5.37
C GLY A 481 -19.47 26.33 5.11
N CYS A 482 -19.36 26.86 3.87
CA CYS A 482 -18.41 27.91 3.51
C CYS A 482 -19.08 29.27 3.33
N ARG A 483 -18.43 30.31 3.85
CA ARG A 483 -18.82 31.71 3.63
C ARG A 483 -18.57 32.09 2.18
N LEU A 484 -19.56 32.67 1.50
CA LEU A 484 -19.36 33.25 0.16
C LEU A 484 -18.18 34.26 0.14
N PRO A 485 -17.25 34.18 -0.85
CA PRO A 485 -17.26 33.35 -2.05
C PRO A 485 -16.41 32.05 -1.95
N PHE A 486 -16.10 31.58 -0.74
CA PHE A 486 -15.34 30.35 -0.52
C PHE A 486 -16.17 29.10 -0.76
N VAL A 487 -15.46 27.99 -0.99
CA VAL A 487 -16.04 26.69 -1.34
C VAL A 487 -15.16 25.56 -0.72
N ASN A 488 -15.71 24.38 -0.44
CA ASN A 488 -14.94 23.23 0.08
C ASN A 488 -13.76 22.84 -0.81
N ARG A 489 -12.58 22.61 -0.25
CA ARG A 489 -11.36 22.30 -0.99
C ARG A 489 -11.45 20.98 -1.75
N ASN A 490 -12.15 19.97 -1.20
CA ASN A 490 -12.36 18.67 -1.82
C ASN A 490 -11.06 17.98 -2.29
N ALA A 491 -9.96 18.13 -1.54
CA ALA A 491 -8.71 17.44 -1.83
C ALA A 491 -8.83 15.92 -1.71
N PHE A 492 -9.78 15.44 -0.91
CA PHE A 492 -10.14 14.04 -0.73
C PHE A 492 -11.56 13.96 -0.17
N ASN A 493 -12.11 12.75 -0.05
CA ASN A 493 -13.45 12.56 0.53
C ASN A 493 -13.50 13.12 1.97
N ASN A 494 -14.52 13.93 2.28
CA ASN A 494 -14.70 14.66 3.54
C ASN A 494 -13.67 15.79 3.80
N ASP A 495 -13.00 16.32 2.78
CA ASP A 495 -12.18 17.54 2.91
C ASP A 495 -13.01 18.82 2.81
N ASP A 496 -13.57 19.24 3.94
CA ASP A 496 -14.45 20.41 4.05
C ASP A 496 -13.73 21.71 4.42
N VAL A 497 -12.43 21.82 4.07
CA VAL A 497 -11.66 23.05 4.28
C VAL A 497 -12.10 24.11 3.27
N CYS A 498 -12.53 25.29 3.73
CA CYS A 498 -13.00 26.36 2.85
C CYS A 498 -11.83 27.09 2.18
N VAL A 499 -11.83 27.12 0.84
CA VAL A 499 -10.81 27.77 0.00
C VAL A 499 -11.45 28.55 -1.15
N THR A 500 -10.64 29.26 -1.95
CA THR A 500 -11.15 29.93 -3.16
C THR A 500 -11.43 28.92 -4.27
N VAL A 501 -12.30 29.26 -5.23
CA VAL A 501 -12.58 28.40 -6.40
C VAL A 501 -11.30 28.08 -7.18
N ASN A 502 -10.39 29.04 -7.34
CA ASN A 502 -9.11 28.81 -8.01
C ASN A 502 -8.23 27.79 -7.26
N GLU A 503 -8.29 27.81 -5.94
CA GLU A 503 -7.53 26.87 -5.11
C GLU A 503 -8.10 25.45 -5.19
N ARG A 504 -9.44 25.29 -5.19
CA ARG A 504 -10.09 24.01 -5.47
C ARG A 504 -9.65 23.44 -6.82
N ASN A 505 -9.70 24.23 -7.89
CA ASN A 505 -9.31 23.79 -9.22
C ASN A 505 -7.82 23.36 -9.26
N ARG A 506 -6.95 24.03 -8.50
CA ARG A 506 -5.55 23.65 -8.38
C ARG A 506 -5.37 22.32 -7.65
N ILE A 507 -6.12 22.10 -6.57
CA ILE A 507 -6.11 20.86 -5.80
C ILE A 507 -6.57 19.67 -6.66
N GLU A 508 -7.59 19.86 -7.50
CA GLU A 508 -8.05 18.85 -8.46
C GLU A 508 -6.95 18.45 -9.45
N VAL A 509 -6.21 19.43 -9.98
CA VAL A 509 -5.05 19.17 -10.85
C VAL A 509 -3.96 18.41 -10.11
N GLU A 510 -3.62 18.83 -8.88
CA GLU A 510 -2.63 18.14 -8.04
C GLU A 510 -3.02 16.68 -7.76
N ASN A 511 -4.31 16.42 -7.50
CA ASN A 511 -4.84 15.07 -7.32
C ASN A 511 -4.73 14.23 -8.60
N SER A 512 -5.01 14.81 -9.77
CA SER A 512 -4.89 14.11 -11.06
C SER A 512 -3.43 13.74 -11.43
N GLN A 513 -2.46 14.41 -10.80
CA GLN A 513 -1.03 14.28 -11.04
C GLN A 513 -0.27 13.66 -9.85
N SER A 514 -0.98 13.04 -8.90
CA SER A 514 -0.42 12.55 -7.63
C SER A 514 0.83 11.66 -7.78
N ASN A 515 0.92 10.86 -8.84
CA ASN A 515 2.06 9.98 -9.12
C ASN A 515 3.33 10.70 -9.63
N THR A 516 3.20 11.91 -10.17
CA THR A 516 4.27 12.58 -10.95
C THR A 516 5.57 12.76 -10.16
N TYR A 517 5.43 13.06 -8.86
CA TYR A 517 6.55 13.41 -7.99
C TYR A 517 6.80 12.39 -6.88
N LEU A 518 6.11 11.24 -6.92
CA LEU A 518 6.45 10.11 -6.06
C LEU A 518 7.74 9.47 -6.57
N ARG A 519 8.56 9.03 -5.62
CA ARG A 519 9.87 8.43 -5.92
C ARG A 519 9.74 6.95 -6.28
N HIS A 520 8.73 6.27 -5.73
CA HIS A 520 8.49 4.85 -5.90
C HIS A 520 7.08 4.65 -6.41
N PHE A 521 6.97 4.05 -7.59
CA PHE A 521 5.73 3.54 -8.14
C PHE A 521 6.05 2.12 -8.60
N SER A 522 6.07 1.20 -7.64
CA SER A 522 6.48 -0.18 -7.82
C SER A 522 5.50 -1.08 -7.12
N PHE A 523 5.21 -2.25 -7.71
CA PHE A 523 4.46 -3.30 -7.04
C PHE A 523 5.20 -3.71 -5.76
N PHE A 524 4.46 -3.82 -4.65
CA PHE A 524 5.00 -4.25 -3.37
C PHE A 524 4.72 -5.75 -3.18
N ASN A 525 5.71 -6.53 -2.78
CA ASN A 525 5.66 -7.98 -2.55
C ASN A 525 5.32 -8.85 -3.80
N GLY A 526 5.52 -8.35 -5.02
CA GLY A 526 5.14 -9.07 -6.25
C GLY A 526 6.30 -9.55 -7.08
N ALA A 527 6.20 -10.82 -7.50
CA ALA A 527 6.98 -11.40 -8.58
C ALA A 527 6.49 -10.97 -9.98
N ASP A 528 5.34 -10.28 -10.09
CA ASP A 528 4.71 -9.96 -11.36
C ASP A 528 5.05 -8.55 -11.85
N SER A 529 5.56 -8.49 -13.07
CA SER A 529 5.82 -7.23 -13.77
C SER A 529 4.51 -6.47 -13.95
N VAL A 530 4.44 -5.25 -13.43
CA VAL A 530 3.53 -4.23 -13.93
C VAL A 530 4.20 -3.68 -15.19
N VAL A 531 3.91 -4.28 -16.34
CA VAL A 531 4.19 -3.59 -17.60
C VAL A 531 3.20 -2.44 -17.66
N MET A 532 3.71 -1.22 -17.49
CA MET A 532 2.95 0.03 -17.70
C MET A 532 2.41 0.13 -19.12
#